data_AF-A0A958ZR57-F1
#
_entry.id   AF-A0A958ZR57-F1
#
_cell.length_a   1.000
_cell.length_b   1.000
_cell.length_c   1.000
_cell.angle_alpha   90.00
_cell.angle_beta   90.00
_cell.angle_gamma   90.00
#
_symmetry.space_group_name_H-M   'P 1'
#
loop_
_entity.id
_entity.type
_entity.pdbx_description
1 polymer ?
#
loop_
_entity_poly.entity_id
_entity_poly.type
_entity_poly.pdbx_seq_one_letter_code
_entity_poly.pdbx_strand_id
1 'polypeptide(L)'
;MNLTKILTYVLFAISLFLGYYLYSGVQSTIEDRKMVDVKEAAVIEKLKMIREAEIVFQEVNGRYTSNWDSLINFINNGRVAIVERREEIKQKEYGGEEVTVHIDTLGFVPAQERIFKETFNVNCADNGIFMGYKVKVGDRAVKNQRGYTLKVGDKTTEPPFTEDGFISSLADVKPGQEVRKGQILMTTWDYKFDPKLDVKRIAYKPGTDTKFEIFVGKVDRNGVMVDVIEVRDPNPDNPFRSEANEAKNRKPLRFGSKTDVSTSGNWES
;
A
#
# COMPACT_ATOMS: atom_id res chain seq x y z
N MET A 1 -44.98 52.86 -19.97
CA MET A 1 -43.65 52.38 -19.53
C MET A 1 -42.71 52.53 -20.72
N ASN A 2 -41.62 53.29 -20.61
CA ASN A 2 -40.76 53.59 -21.76
C ASN A 2 -40.10 52.29 -22.28
N LEU A 3 -40.06 52.11 -23.61
CA LEU A 3 -39.51 50.93 -24.30
C LEU A 3 -38.10 50.57 -23.82
N THR A 4 -37.29 51.59 -23.53
CA THR A 4 -35.95 51.45 -22.96
C THR A 4 -35.95 50.74 -21.61
N LYS A 5 -36.90 51.03 -20.72
CA LYS A 5 -37.00 50.38 -19.40
C LYS A 5 -37.39 48.91 -19.53
N ILE A 6 -38.33 48.58 -20.42
CA ILE A 6 -38.73 47.18 -20.70
C ILE A 6 -37.51 46.39 -21.20
N LEU A 7 -36.77 46.95 -22.15
CA LEU A 7 -35.58 46.32 -22.69
C LEU A 7 -34.53 46.08 -21.60
N THR A 8 -34.28 47.05 -20.71
CA THR A 8 -33.35 46.89 -19.58
C THR A 8 -33.76 45.76 -18.64
N TYR A 9 -35.04 45.66 -18.27
CA TYR A 9 -35.50 44.58 -17.38
C TYR A 9 -35.40 43.20 -18.03
N VAL A 10 -35.73 43.09 -19.32
CA VAL A 10 -35.59 41.82 -20.07
C VAL A 10 -34.11 41.43 -20.19
N LEU A 11 -33.24 42.38 -20.54
CA LEU A 11 -31.80 42.13 -20.64
C LEU A 11 -31.21 41.74 -19.28
N PHE A 12 -31.69 42.35 -18.21
CA PHE A 12 -31.28 42.03 -16.85
C PHE A 12 -31.72 40.62 -16.44
N ALA A 13 -32.97 40.22 -16.74
CA ALA A 13 -33.45 38.87 -16.48
C ALA A 13 -32.67 37.81 -17.28
N ILE A 14 -32.36 38.09 -18.56
CA ILE A 14 -31.52 37.23 -19.40
C ILE A 14 -30.10 37.12 -18.83
N SER A 15 -29.52 38.24 -18.36
CA SER A 15 -28.20 38.25 -17.73
C SER A 15 -28.16 37.38 -16.46
N LEU A 16 -29.17 37.47 -15.60
CA LEU A 16 -29.30 36.61 -14.41
C LEU A 16 -29.45 35.14 -14.79
N PHE A 17 -30.27 34.83 -15.80
CA PHE A 17 -30.44 33.47 -16.29
C PHE A 17 -29.14 32.87 -16.84
N LEU A 18 -28.42 33.63 -17.69
CA LEU A 18 -27.12 33.23 -18.23
C LEU A 18 -26.08 33.06 -17.12
N GLY A 19 -26.07 33.95 -16.12
CA GLY A 19 -25.22 33.83 -14.93
C GLY A 19 -25.47 32.56 -14.14
N TYR A 20 -26.73 32.20 -13.90
CA TYR A 20 -27.12 30.94 -13.26
C TYR A 20 -26.73 29.72 -14.12
N TYR A 21 -26.97 29.76 -15.43
CA TYR A 21 -26.62 28.68 -16.35
C TYR A 21 -25.10 28.42 -16.36
N LEU A 22 -24.29 29.47 -16.46
CA LEU A 22 -22.83 29.36 -16.39
C LEU A 22 -22.36 28.80 -15.04
N TYR A 23 -22.90 29.31 -13.93
CA TYR A 23 -22.58 28.82 -12.59
C TYR A 23 -22.91 27.33 -12.44
N SER A 24 -24.12 26.92 -12.85
CA SER A 24 -24.57 25.52 -12.76
C SER A 24 -23.74 24.57 -13.63
N GLY A 25 -23.36 24.99 -14.84
CA GLY A 25 -22.52 24.17 -15.72
C GLY A 25 -21.10 23.96 -15.17
N VAL A 26 -20.50 24.99 -14.58
CA VAL A 26 -19.19 24.89 -13.93
C VAL A 26 -19.26 24.00 -12.68
N GLN A 27 -20.26 24.22 -11.82
CA GLN A 27 -20.42 23.45 -10.58
C GLN A 27 -20.66 21.96 -10.85
N SER A 28 -21.53 21.61 -11.80
CA SER A 28 -21.79 20.21 -12.19
C SER A 28 -20.51 19.51 -12.64
N THR A 29 -19.70 20.18 -13.48
CA THR A 29 -18.43 19.61 -13.97
C THR A 29 -17.44 19.35 -12.84
N ILE A 30 -17.41 20.22 -11.81
CA ILE A 30 -16.54 20.05 -10.64
C ILE A 30 -17.00 18.86 -9.79
N GLU A 31 -18.31 18.74 -9.57
CA GLU A 31 -18.90 17.63 -8.79
C GLU A 31 -18.68 16.28 -9.48
N ASP A 32 -18.87 16.22 -10.81
CA ASP A 32 -18.63 15.01 -11.59
C ASP A 32 -17.17 14.55 -11.49
N ARG A 33 -16.22 15.50 -11.60
CA ARG A 33 -14.79 15.19 -11.43
C ARG A 33 -14.48 14.67 -10.04
N LYS A 34 -15.00 15.31 -8.99
CA LYS A 34 -14.83 14.83 -7.60
C LYS A 34 -15.39 13.43 -7.39
N MET A 35 -16.55 13.13 -7.98
CA MET A 35 -17.14 11.78 -7.90
C MET A 35 -16.28 10.74 -8.61
N VAL A 36 -15.74 11.06 -9.79
CA VAL A 36 -14.81 10.20 -10.52
C VAL A 36 -13.54 9.97 -9.71
N ASP A 37 -12.95 11.00 -9.11
CA ASP A 37 -11.73 10.89 -8.29
C ASP A 37 -11.95 9.99 -7.08
N VAL A 38 -13.09 10.12 -6.38
CA VAL A 38 -13.44 9.24 -5.24
C VAL A 38 -13.60 7.79 -5.69
N LYS A 39 -14.26 7.55 -6.83
CA LYS A 39 -14.42 6.19 -7.37
C LYS A 39 -13.08 5.60 -7.81
N GLU A 40 -12.24 6.38 -8.49
CA GLU A 40 -10.89 5.97 -8.88
C GLU A 40 -10.05 5.64 -7.65
N ALA A 41 -10.08 6.45 -6.59
CA ALA A 41 -9.38 6.18 -5.35
C ALA A 41 -9.82 4.83 -4.74
N ALA A 42 -11.13 4.55 -4.71
CA ALA A 42 -11.63 3.26 -4.23
C ALA A 42 -11.16 2.08 -5.11
N VAL A 43 -11.12 2.26 -6.43
CA VAL A 43 -10.60 1.26 -7.38
C VAL A 43 -9.10 1.02 -7.15
N ILE A 44 -8.32 2.09 -6.96
CA ILE A 44 -6.88 2.03 -6.69
C ILE A 44 -6.61 1.27 -5.38
N GLU A 45 -7.32 1.58 -4.30
CA GLU A 45 -7.18 0.87 -3.02
C GLU A 45 -7.50 -0.62 -3.17
N LYS A 46 -8.54 -0.96 -3.94
CA LYS A 46 -8.88 -2.36 -4.23
C LYS A 46 -7.78 -3.06 -5.05
N LEU A 47 -7.23 -2.40 -6.07
CA LEU A 47 -6.13 -2.92 -6.88
C LEU A 47 -4.84 -3.08 -6.08
N LYS A 48 -4.49 -2.13 -5.17
CA LYS A 48 -3.36 -2.27 -4.25
C LYS A 48 -3.50 -3.48 -3.33
N MET A 49 -4.72 -3.74 -2.85
CA MET A 49 -5.00 -4.89 -1.98
C MET A 49 -4.92 -6.21 -2.74
N ILE A 50 -5.49 -6.30 -3.95
CA ILE A 50 -5.33 -7.47 -4.82
C ILE A 50 -3.84 -7.72 -5.11
N ARG A 51 -3.08 -6.66 -5.40
CA ARG A 51 -1.63 -6.75 -5.62
C ARG A 51 -0.91 -7.36 -4.43
N GLU A 52 -1.14 -6.85 -3.22
CA GLU A 52 -0.50 -7.40 -2.02
C GLU A 52 -0.88 -8.86 -1.80
N ALA A 53 -2.15 -9.20 -2.00
CA ALA A 53 -2.62 -10.58 -1.87
C ALA A 53 -1.95 -11.53 -2.88
N GLU A 54 -1.78 -11.10 -4.13
CA GLU A 54 -1.09 -11.88 -5.17
C GLU A 54 0.41 -12.02 -4.92
N ILE A 55 1.07 -10.97 -4.39
CA ILE A 55 2.49 -11.04 -3.99
C ILE A 55 2.68 -12.07 -2.88
N VAL A 56 1.86 -12.01 -1.82
CA VAL A 56 1.93 -12.95 -0.69
C VAL A 56 1.53 -14.36 -1.14
N PHE A 57 0.57 -14.48 -2.07
CA PHE A 57 0.21 -15.77 -2.67
C PHE A 57 1.37 -16.37 -3.47
N GLN A 58 2.08 -15.56 -4.26
CA GLN A 58 3.25 -15.98 -5.01
C GLN A 58 4.40 -16.39 -4.09
N GLU A 59 4.62 -15.66 -2.99
CA GLU A 59 5.64 -16.00 -1.99
C GLU A 59 5.45 -17.41 -1.42
N VAL A 60 4.20 -17.80 -1.13
CA VAL A 60 3.88 -19.11 -0.55
C VAL A 60 3.77 -20.22 -1.60
N ASN A 61 3.16 -19.93 -2.76
CA ASN A 61 2.83 -20.95 -3.76
C ASN A 61 3.81 -21.00 -4.95
N GLY A 62 4.76 -20.07 -5.03
CA GLY A 62 5.73 -19.96 -6.11
C GLY A 62 5.15 -19.51 -7.46
N ARG A 63 3.90 -19.03 -7.50
CA ARG A 63 3.21 -18.53 -8.70
C ARG A 63 2.04 -17.62 -8.33
N TYR A 64 1.63 -16.74 -9.24
CA TYR A 64 0.37 -15.99 -9.15
C TYR A 64 -0.85 -16.87 -9.45
N THR A 65 -2.05 -16.39 -9.12
CA THR A 65 -3.32 -17.07 -9.45
C THR A 65 -4.24 -16.18 -10.27
N SER A 66 -4.85 -16.70 -11.34
CA SER A 66 -5.94 -16.02 -12.05
C SER A 66 -7.32 -16.41 -11.53
N ASN A 67 -7.39 -17.34 -10.58
CA ASN A 67 -8.63 -17.77 -9.97
C ASN A 67 -8.90 -16.99 -8.67
N TRP A 68 -9.98 -16.21 -8.69
CA TRP A 68 -10.44 -15.41 -7.56
C TRP A 68 -10.82 -16.25 -6.34
N ASP A 69 -11.42 -17.43 -6.51
CA ASP A 69 -11.80 -18.28 -5.38
C ASP A 69 -10.58 -18.83 -4.65
N SER A 70 -9.52 -19.18 -5.39
CA SER A 70 -8.23 -19.57 -4.82
C SER A 70 -7.60 -18.43 -4.03
N LEU A 71 -7.64 -17.21 -4.58
CA LEU A 71 -7.11 -16.02 -3.89
C LEU A 71 -7.92 -15.71 -2.62
N ILE A 72 -9.26 -15.74 -2.70
CA ILE A 72 -10.15 -15.52 -1.55
C ILE A 72 -9.92 -16.57 -0.46
N ASN A 73 -9.77 -17.84 -0.84
CA ASN A 73 -9.49 -18.93 0.10
C ASN A 73 -8.12 -18.72 0.78
N PHE A 74 -7.10 -18.33 0.01
CA PHE A 74 -5.80 -18.03 0.56
C PHE A 74 -5.84 -16.86 1.55
N ILE A 75 -6.53 -15.77 1.23
CA ILE A 75 -6.64 -14.64 2.16
C ILE A 75 -7.28 -15.08 3.48
N ASN A 76 -8.37 -15.85 3.44
CA ASN A 76 -9.12 -16.22 4.65
C ASN A 76 -8.48 -17.35 5.47
N ASN A 77 -7.91 -18.36 4.80
CA ASN A 77 -7.47 -19.60 5.46
C ASN A 77 -5.96 -19.88 5.30
N GLY A 78 -5.29 -19.13 4.43
CA GLY A 78 -3.87 -19.29 4.14
C GLY A 78 -2.99 -18.89 5.32
N ARG A 79 -1.77 -19.44 5.31
CA ARG A 79 -0.72 -19.13 6.29
C ARG A 79 0.56 -18.80 5.54
N VAL A 80 1.31 -17.87 6.08
CA VAL A 80 2.59 -17.40 5.54
C VAL A 80 3.68 -17.74 6.55
N ALA A 81 4.76 -18.34 6.08
CA ALA A 81 5.92 -18.66 6.89
C ALA A 81 6.71 -17.38 7.20
N ILE A 82 7.05 -17.15 8.47
CA ILE A 82 8.04 -16.14 8.84
C ILE A 82 9.41 -16.77 8.58
N VAL A 83 10.14 -16.29 7.57
CA VAL A 83 11.46 -16.81 7.21
C VAL A 83 12.58 -15.88 7.69
N GLU A 84 13.64 -16.46 8.23
CA GLU A 84 14.89 -15.77 8.53
C GLU A 84 15.98 -16.26 7.58
N ARG A 85 16.58 -15.34 6.81
CA ARG A 85 17.71 -15.63 5.95
C ARG A 85 19.00 -15.26 6.66
N ARG A 86 19.90 -16.22 6.86
CA ARG A 86 21.25 -16.00 7.38
C ARG A 86 22.26 -16.41 6.33
N GLU A 87 23.28 -15.58 6.13
CA GLU A 87 24.37 -15.83 5.20
C GLU A 87 25.65 -16.10 6.00
N GLU A 88 26.23 -17.27 5.83
CA GLU A 88 27.53 -17.63 6.40
C GLU A 88 28.59 -17.53 5.29
N ILE A 89 29.51 -16.57 5.43
CA ILE A 89 30.60 -16.37 4.47
C ILE A 89 31.84 -17.11 5.00
N LYS A 90 32.28 -18.14 4.29
CA LYS A 90 33.54 -18.85 4.55
C LYS A 90 34.57 -18.50 3.48
N GLN A 91 35.73 -18.03 3.91
CA GLN A 91 36.85 -17.76 3.01
C GLN A 91 37.56 -19.07 2.66
N LYS A 92 37.58 -19.43 1.37
CA LYS A 92 38.30 -20.62 0.87
C LYS A 92 39.81 -20.34 0.84
N GLU A 93 40.61 -21.38 1.08
CA GLU A 93 42.09 -21.29 1.10
C GLU A 93 42.71 -20.72 -0.18
N TYR A 94 42.01 -20.81 -1.32
CA TYR A 94 42.45 -20.28 -2.62
C TYR A 94 41.86 -18.90 -2.98
N GLY A 95 41.33 -18.16 -1.99
CA GLY A 95 40.89 -16.76 -2.17
C GLY A 95 39.48 -16.57 -2.74
N GLY A 96 38.64 -17.61 -2.75
CA GLY A 96 37.21 -17.51 -3.09
C GLY A 96 36.32 -17.42 -1.84
N GLU A 97 35.18 -16.75 -1.92
CA GLU A 97 34.18 -16.71 -0.85
C GLU A 97 33.11 -17.77 -1.10
N GLU A 98 32.80 -18.58 -0.08
CA GLU A 98 31.65 -19.47 -0.04
C GLU A 98 30.55 -18.82 0.79
N VAL A 99 29.47 -18.41 0.15
CA VAL A 99 28.29 -17.87 0.85
C VAL A 99 27.27 -19.00 0.98
N THR A 100 27.12 -19.54 2.17
CA THR A 100 26.06 -20.51 2.48
C THR A 100 24.85 -19.77 3.03
N VAL A 101 23.72 -19.89 2.33
CA VAL A 101 22.46 -19.26 2.75
C VAL A 101 21.63 -20.28 3.51
N HIS A 102 21.39 -20.01 4.79
CA HIS A 102 20.45 -20.75 5.62
C HIS A 102 19.12 -19.99 5.66
N ILE A 103 18.02 -20.69 5.34
CA ILE A 103 16.67 -20.15 5.43
C ILE A 103 15.93 -20.98 6.47
N ASP A 104 15.68 -20.39 7.63
CA ASP A 104 14.96 -21.02 8.72
C ASP A 104 13.53 -20.47 8.80
N THR A 105 12.55 -21.34 9.08
CA THR A 105 11.16 -20.91 9.32
C THR A 105 10.94 -20.70 10.81
N LEU A 106 10.73 -19.47 11.24
CA LEU A 106 10.54 -19.07 12.63
C LEU A 106 9.10 -19.28 13.13
N GLY A 107 8.13 -19.39 12.22
CA GLY A 107 6.73 -19.59 12.56
C GLY A 107 5.79 -19.37 11.38
N PHE A 108 4.49 -19.32 11.66
CA PHE A 108 3.45 -19.05 10.67
C PHE A 108 2.52 -17.95 11.16
N VAL A 109 2.13 -17.05 10.26
CA VAL A 109 1.09 -16.04 10.48
C VAL A 109 -0.05 -16.20 9.49
N PRO A 110 -1.29 -15.82 9.84
CA PRO A 110 -2.39 -15.82 8.88
C PRO A 110 -2.08 -14.93 7.67
N ALA A 111 -2.44 -15.38 6.46
CA ALA A 111 -2.23 -14.61 5.24
C ALA A 111 -2.97 -13.26 5.27
N GLN A 112 -4.20 -13.25 5.80
CA GLN A 112 -4.95 -12.01 6.02
C GLN A 112 -4.15 -11.00 6.85
N GLU A 113 -3.51 -11.45 7.94
CA GLU A 113 -2.73 -10.56 8.80
C GLU A 113 -1.53 -9.98 8.04
N ARG A 114 -0.79 -10.83 7.32
CA ARG A 114 0.37 -10.43 6.51
C ARG A 114 0.04 -9.47 5.37
N ILE A 115 -1.17 -9.55 4.81
CA ILE A 115 -1.64 -8.70 3.71
C ILE A 115 -2.19 -7.38 4.24
N PHE A 116 -2.94 -7.41 5.35
CA PHE A 116 -3.68 -6.25 5.85
C PHE A 116 -2.88 -5.38 6.83
N LYS A 117 -1.86 -5.94 7.48
CA LYS A 117 -1.01 -5.20 8.43
C LYS A 117 0.34 -4.92 7.82
N GLU A 118 0.83 -3.72 8.08
CA GLU A 118 2.22 -3.34 7.86
C GLU A 118 2.92 -3.22 9.20
N THR A 119 4.13 -3.78 9.31
CA THR A 119 4.94 -3.78 10.53
C THR A 119 6.13 -2.86 10.36
N PHE A 120 6.39 -2.02 11.35
CA PHE A 120 7.52 -1.10 11.36
C PHE A 120 8.45 -1.40 12.54
N ASN A 121 9.74 -1.47 12.25
CA ASN A 121 10.76 -1.58 13.27
C ASN A 121 11.17 -0.19 13.73
N VAL A 122 11.08 0.05 15.04
CA VAL A 122 11.57 1.27 15.66
C VAL A 122 12.95 0.97 16.20
N ASN A 123 13.94 1.46 15.47
CA ASN A 123 15.35 1.22 15.74
C ASN A 123 15.91 2.27 16.70
N CYS A 124 16.93 1.89 17.46
CA CYS A 124 17.67 2.83 18.28
C CYS A 124 18.36 3.87 17.40
N ALA A 125 18.04 5.15 17.62
CA ALA A 125 18.54 6.28 16.85
C ALA A 125 20.06 6.49 16.97
N ASP A 126 20.65 6.17 18.12
CA ASP A 126 22.08 6.38 18.38
C ASP A 126 22.66 5.35 19.36
N ASN A 127 23.98 5.30 19.47
CA ASN A 127 24.69 4.54 20.49
C ASN A 127 24.56 5.26 21.85
N GLY A 128 24.20 4.54 22.90
CA GLY A 128 24.10 5.15 24.22
C GLY A 128 23.52 4.22 25.29
N ILE A 129 23.16 4.80 26.42
CA ILE A 129 22.55 4.09 27.54
C ILE A 129 21.04 4.23 27.46
N PHE A 130 20.33 3.12 27.36
CA PHE A 130 18.88 3.09 27.36
C PHE A 130 18.34 3.51 28.73
N MET A 131 17.44 4.48 28.77
CA MET A 131 16.89 5.01 30.04
C MET A 131 15.46 4.52 30.31
N GLY A 132 14.76 4.00 29.31
CA GLY A 132 13.42 3.42 29.47
C GLY A 132 12.48 3.68 28.30
N TYR A 133 11.43 2.86 28.20
CA TYR A 133 10.32 3.05 27.28
C TYR A 133 9.31 4.06 27.84
N LYS A 134 8.71 4.86 26.96
CA LYS A 134 7.58 5.75 27.29
C LYS A 134 6.22 5.17 26.90
N VAL A 135 6.23 3.99 26.32
CA VAL A 135 5.07 3.26 25.79
C VAL A 135 5.07 1.83 26.30
N LYS A 136 3.93 1.19 26.23
CA LYS A 136 3.72 -0.22 26.57
C LYS A 136 3.19 -0.98 25.37
N VAL A 137 3.32 -2.30 25.39
CA VAL A 137 2.69 -3.18 24.39
C VAL A 137 1.18 -2.95 24.40
N GLY A 138 0.61 -2.74 23.20
CA GLY A 138 -0.80 -2.39 23.00
C GLY A 138 -1.08 -0.89 22.94
N ASP A 139 -0.15 -0.02 23.33
CA ASP A 139 -0.33 1.42 23.19
C ASP A 139 -0.33 1.84 21.72
N ARG A 140 -1.06 2.92 21.42
CA ARG A 140 -1.02 3.57 20.11
C ARG A 140 0.19 4.50 20.05
N ALA A 141 1.13 4.19 19.16
CA ALA A 141 2.21 5.07 18.77
C ALA A 141 1.68 6.11 17.78
N VAL A 142 1.93 7.39 18.06
CA VAL A 142 1.56 8.50 17.17
C VAL A 142 2.84 9.11 16.60
N LYS A 143 2.85 9.44 15.31
CA LYS A 143 3.94 10.13 14.63
C LYS A 143 4.34 11.39 15.41
N ASN A 144 5.65 11.60 15.56
CA ASN A 144 6.26 12.65 16.38
C ASN A 144 6.09 12.51 17.91
N GLN A 145 5.35 11.53 18.41
CA GLN A 145 5.31 11.20 19.84
C GLN A 145 6.63 10.52 20.24
N ARG A 146 7.13 10.82 21.44
CA ARG A 146 8.39 10.29 21.96
C ARG A 146 8.22 8.86 22.46
N GLY A 147 8.97 7.91 21.90
CA GLY A 147 8.78 6.47 22.17
C GLY A 147 9.65 5.92 23.32
N TYR A 148 10.88 6.41 23.45
CA TYR A 148 11.83 5.97 24.47
C TYR A 148 12.85 7.05 24.81
N THR A 149 13.58 6.87 25.90
CA THR A 149 14.62 7.78 26.35
C THR A 149 16.00 7.12 26.24
N LEU A 150 16.97 7.87 25.73
CA LEU A 150 18.36 7.46 25.55
C LEU A 150 19.29 8.50 26.18
N LYS A 151 20.39 8.07 26.77
CA LYS A 151 21.49 8.94 27.18
C LYS A 151 22.67 8.73 26.23
N VAL A 152 23.00 9.75 25.44
CA VAL A 152 24.10 9.77 24.48
C VAL A 152 25.19 10.69 25.01
N GLY A 153 26.29 10.11 25.50
CA GLY A 153 27.28 10.84 26.29
C GLY A 153 26.62 11.47 27.53
N ASP A 154 26.66 12.79 27.64
CA ASP A 154 26.04 13.54 28.75
C ASP A 154 24.62 14.05 28.45
N LYS A 155 24.11 13.87 27.22
CA LYS A 155 22.81 14.40 26.81
C LYS A 155 21.73 13.32 26.83
N THR A 156 20.58 13.66 27.40
CA THR A 156 19.37 12.84 27.32
C THR A 156 18.60 13.20 26.04
N THR A 157 18.33 12.21 25.20
CA THR A 157 17.57 12.34 23.95
C THR A 157 16.31 11.46 24.00
N GLU A 158 15.28 11.88 23.28
CA GLU A 158 13.99 11.19 23.26
C GLU A 158 13.47 11.08 21.82
N PRO A 159 13.94 10.06 21.08
CA PRO A 159 13.58 9.92 19.67
C PRO A 159 12.06 9.76 19.48
N PRO A 160 11.46 10.49 18.51
CA PRO A 160 10.06 10.36 18.17
C PRO A 160 9.79 9.15 17.25
N PHE A 161 8.54 8.68 17.24
CA PHE A 161 8.05 7.76 16.21
C PHE A 161 7.99 8.45 14.84
N THR A 162 8.37 7.70 13.81
CA THR A 162 8.31 8.15 12.41
C THR A 162 6.95 7.91 11.78
N GLU A 163 6.22 6.88 12.22
CA GLU A 163 4.90 6.49 11.71
C GLU A 163 3.91 6.23 12.85
N ASP A 164 2.62 6.30 12.53
CA ASP A 164 1.54 5.88 13.42
C ASP A 164 1.48 4.33 13.50
N GLY A 165 0.95 3.81 14.61
CA GLY A 165 0.66 2.38 14.72
C GLY A 165 0.36 1.92 16.14
N PHE A 166 0.31 0.61 16.34
CA PHE A 166 0.14 -0.05 17.62
C PHE A 166 1.41 -0.81 18.01
N ILE A 167 1.86 -0.67 19.25
CA ILE A 167 3.04 -1.37 19.74
C ILE A 167 2.73 -2.88 19.84
N SER A 168 3.43 -3.72 19.06
CA SER A 168 3.32 -5.18 19.15
C SER A 168 4.34 -5.79 20.08
N SER A 169 5.56 -5.26 20.13
CA SER A 169 6.63 -5.80 20.96
C SER A 169 7.61 -4.72 21.42
N LEU A 170 8.23 -4.98 22.57
CA LEU A 170 9.33 -4.21 23.13
C LEU A 170 10.50 -5.18 23.31
N ALA A 171 11.71 -4.77 22.94
CA ALA A 171 12.91 -5.53 23.20
C ALA A 171 13.15 -5.64 24.72
N ASP A 172 13.75 -6.75 25.17
CA ASP A 172 14.13 -6.94 26.58
C ASP A 172 15.40 -6.13 26.90
N VAL A 173 15.25 -4.80 26.94
CA VAL A 173 16.31 -3.85 27.29
C VAL A 173 15.94 -3.14 28.58
N LYS A 174 16.80 -3.26 29.58
CA LYS A 174 16.62 -2.65 30.91
C LYS A 174 17.24 -1.26 30.96
N PRO A 175 16.65 -0.31 31.72
CA PRO A 175 17.28 0.98 31.98
C PRO A 175 18.72 0.80 32.52
N GLY A 176 19.68 1.52 31.94
CA GLY A 176 21.11 1.41 32.25
C GLY A 176 21.91 0.51 31.31
N GLN A 177 21.26 -0.25 30.41
CA GLN A 177 21.98 -1.06 29.42
C GLN A 177 22.46 -0.25 28.22
N GLU A 178 23.61 -0.63 27.68
CA GLU A 178 24.12 -0.07 26.42
C GLU A 178 23.33 -0.61 25.23
N VAL A 179 22.92 0.30 24.34
CA VAL A 179 22.23 0.00 23.09
C VAL A 179 22.98 0.60 21.91
N ARG A 180 22.88 -0.07 20.76
CA ARG A 180 23.57 0.34 19.53
C ARG A 180 22.62 0.97 18.53
N LYS A 181 23.09 1.95 17.78
CA LYS A 181 22.37 2.53 16.64
C LYS A 181 21.94 1.42 15.68
N GLY A 182 20.67 1.42 15.29
CA GLY A 182 20.08 0.41 14.42
C GLY A 182 19.54 -0.83 15.15
N GLN A 183 19.84 -1.03 16.43
CA GLN A 183 19.24 -2.10 17.22
C GLN A 183 17.72 -1.91 17.30
N ILE A 184 16.94 -2.94 17.00
CA ILE A 184 15.48 -2.89 17.10
C ILE A 184 15.10 -2.80 18.58
N LEU A 185 14.40 -1.73 18.97
CA LEU A 185 13.95 -1.52 20.36
C LEU A 185 12.47 -1.86 20.54
N MET A 186 11.66 -1.67 19.50
CA MET A 186 10.24 -2.01 19.51
C MET A 186 9.75 -2.26 18.09
N THR A 187 8.64 -2.99 17.97
CA THR A 187 7.92 -3.19 16.72
C THR A 187 6.54 -2.57 16.85
N THR A 188 6.12 -1.83 15.82
CA THR A 188 4.75 -1.35 15.67
C THR A 188 4.09 -2.00 14.47
N TRP A 189 2.76 -1.97 14.43
CA TRP A 189 2.01 -2.33 13.24
C TRP A 189 0.83 -1.38 13.02
N ASP A 190 0.44 -1.17 11.77
CA ASP A 190 -0.80 -0.47 11.42
C ASP A 190 -1.53 -1.22 10.30
N TYR A 191 -2.82 -0.91 10.10
CA TYR A 191 -3.60 -1.44 9.00
C TYR A 191 -3.27 -0.73 7.70
N LYS A 192 -2.69 -1.47 6.75
CA LYS A 192 -2.47 -1.03 5.37
C LYS A 192 -3.76 -0.97 4.56
N PHE A 193 -4.71 -1.85 4.90
CA PHE A 193 -6.03 -1.93 4.27
C PHE A 193 -7.13 -1.99 5.33
N ASP A 194 -8.34 -1.52 4.99
CA ASP A 194 -9.48 -1.57 5.91
C ASP A 194 -9.75 -3.01 6.38
N PRO A 195 -9.61 -3.31 7.69
CA PRO A 195 -9.84 -4.65 8.23
C PRO A 195 -11.30 -5.12 8.10
N LYS A 196 -12.24 -4.22 7.82
CA LYS A 196 -13.67 -4.53 7.61
C LYS A 196 -14.01 -4.82 6.16
N LEU A 197 -13.04 -4.73 5.24
CA LEU A 197 -13.27 -4.96 3.83
C LEU A 197 -13.82 -6.38 3.58
N ASP A 198 -14.90 -6.48 2.80
CA ASP A 198 -15.43 -7.78 2.39
C ASP A 198 -14.51 -8.45 1.36
N VAL A 199 -13.71 -9.41 1.84
CA VAL A 199 -12.80 -10.23 1.04
C VAL A 199 -13.55 -11.02 -0.03
N LYS A 200 -14.81 -11.41 0.21
CA LYS A 200 -15.60 -12.16 -0.80
C LYS A 200 -15.86 -11.32 -2.05
N ARG A 201 -15.88 -9.99 -1.90
CA ARG A 201 -16.01 -9.05 -3.01
C ARG A 201 -14.66 -8.51 -3.50
N ILE A 202 -13.54 -9.19 -3.23
CA ILE A 202 -12.22 -8.73 -3.69
C ILE A 202 -12.14 -8.59 -5.22
N ALA A 203 -12.75 -9.54 -5.94
CA ALA A 203 -12.76 -9.56 -7.40
C ALA A 203 -13.57 -8.44 -8.04
N TYR A 204 -14.44 -7.77 -7.27
CA TYR A 204 -15.44 -6.85 -7.79
C TYR A 204 -14.98 -5.41 -7.64
N LYS A 205 -15.19 -4.63 -8.69
CA LYS A 205 -15.00 -3.20 -8.69
C LYS A 205 -15.95 -2.56 -7.66
N PRO A 206 -15.46 -1.64 -6.80
CA PRO A 206 -16.26 -1.03 -5.74
C PRO A 206 -17.59 -0.44 -6.27
N GLY A 207 -18.69 -0.75 -5.58
CA GLY A 207 -20.03 -0.26 -5.93
C GLY A 207 -20.67 -0.89 -7.18
N THR A 208 -20.07 -1.94 -7.75
CA THR A 208 -20.59 -2.61 -8.95
C THR A 208 -20.50 -4.13 -8.84
N ASP A 209 -21.12 -4.85 -9.79
CA ASP A 209 -20.96 -6.29 -9.98
C ASP A 209 -19.96 -6.65 -11.11
N THR A 210 -19.27 -5.64 -11.66
CA THR A 210 -18.19 -5.83 -12.62
C THR A 210 -16.95 -6.36 -11.92
N LYS A 211 -16.36 -7.45 -12.43
CA LYS A 211 -15.10 -7.98 -11.90
C LYS A 211 -13.90 -7.30 -12.55
N PHE A 212 -12.80 -7.20 -11.80
CA PHE A 212 -11.50 -6.93 -12.38
C PHE A 212 -11.10 -8.06 -13.33
N GLU A 213 -10.43 -7.69 -14.41
CA GLU A 213 -9.80 -8.68 -15.28
C GLU A 213 -8.43 -9.02 -14.72
N ILE A 214 -8.14 -10.32 -14.63
CA ILE A 214 -6.86 -10.86 -14.16
C ILE A 214 -6.24 -11.73 -15.23
N PHE A 215 -4.96 -11.49 -15.49
CA PHE A 215 -4.12 -12.31 -16.35
C PHE A 215 -2.93 -12.79 -15.53
N VAL A 216 -2.64 -14.09 -15.62
CA VAL A 216 -1.44 -14.70 -15.06
C VAL A 216 -0.80 -15.54 -16.16
N GLY A 217 0.52 -15.42 -16.30
CA GLY A 217 1.28 -16.17 -17.30
C GLY A 217 2.75 -16.27 -16.91
N LYS A 218 3.55 -16.79 -17.83
CA LYS A 218 5.01 -16.80 -17.73
C LYS A 218 5.62 -16.20 -18.99
N VAL A 219 6.71 -15.47 -18.82
CA VAL A 219 7.50 -14.89 -19.92
C VAL A 219 8.94 -15.39 -19.84
N ASP A 220 9.55 -15.62 -20.99
CA ASP A 220 10.96 -15.97 -21.08
C ASP A 220 11.82 -14.70 -20.88
N ARG A 221 12.73 -14.77 -19.90
CA ARG A 221 13.76 -13.78 -19.64
C ARG A 221 15.12 -14.46 -19.72
N ASN A 222 15.75 -14.37 -20.88
CA ASN A 222 17.09 -14.92 -21.13
C ASN A 222 17.21 -16.43 -20.82
N GLY A 223 16.20 -17.21 -21.18
CA GLY A 223 16.13 -18.66 -20.94
C GLY A 223 15.52 -19.05 -19.60
N VAL A 224 15.13 -18.08 -18.75
CA VAL A 224 14.46 -18.32 -17.48
C VAL A 224 12.99 -17.91 -17.59
N MET A 225 12.10 -18.86 -17.30
CA MET A 225 10.65 -18.61 -17.28
C MET A 225 10.27 -17.92 -15.97
N VAL A 226 9.77 -16.69 -16.06
CA VAL A 226 9.38 -15.88 -14.89
C VAL A 226 7.88 -15.61 -14.93
N ASP A 227 7.23 -15.68 -13.77
CA ASP A 227 5.80 -15.38 -13.64
C ASP A 227 5.52 -13.89 -13.88
N VAL A 228 4.40 -13.63 -14.54
CA VAL A 228 3.85 -12.29 -14.79
C VAL A 228 2.38 -12.25 -14.44
N ILE A 229 1.91 -11.07 -14.03
CA ILE A 229 0.52 -10.81 -13.68
C ILE A 229 0.10 -9.44 -14.19
N GLU A 230 -1.12 -9.33 -14.70
CA GLU A 230 -1.79 -8.04 -14.93
C GLU A 230 -3.20 -8.12 -14.33
N VAL A 231 -3.56 -7.16 -13.48
CA VAL A 231 -4.96 -6.97 -13.05
C VAL A 231 -5.40 -5.58 -13.43
N ARG A 232 -6.53 -5.45 -14.13
CA ARG A 232 -7.04 -4.17 -14.64
C ARG A 232 -8.53 -3.97 -14.41
N ASP A 233 -8.93 -2.70 -14.30
CA ASP A 233 -10.32 -2.27 -14.40
C ASP A 233 -10.78 -2.34 -15.86
N PRO A 234 -11.74 -3.24 -16.22
CA PRO A 234 -12.23 -3.32 -17.58
C PRO A 234 -13.14 -2.15 -17.97
N ASN A 235 -13.71 -1.42 -17.01
CA ASN A 235 -14.67 -0.36 -17.27
C ASN A 235 -14.39 0.87 -16.38
N PRO A 236 -13.41 1.72 -16.74
CA PRO A 236 -13.05 2.91 -15.96
C PRO A 236 -14.22 3.89 -15.78
N ASP A 237 -14.40 4.42 -14.57
CA ASP A 237 -15.37 5.51 -14.34
C ASP A 237 -14.94 6.82 -15.01
N ASN A 238 -13.63 7.01 -15.17
CA ASN A 238 -13.06 8.17 -15.82
C ASN A 238 -13.03 7.97 -17.33
N PRO A 239 -13.79 8.75 -18.11
CA PRO A 239 -13.86 8.60 -19.57
C PRO A 239 -12.54 8.94 -20.26
N PHE A 240 -11.62 9.65 -19.58
CA PHE A 240 -10.28 9.93 -20.11
C PHE A 240 -9.35 8.72 -20.03
N ARG A 241 -9.74 7.62 -19.35
CA ARG A 241 -8.97 6.39 -19.31
C ARG A 241 -9.38 5.43 -20.41
N SER A 242 -8.48 5.24 -21.39
CA SER A 242 -8.71 4.38 -22.55
C SER A 242 -7.47 3.57 -22.89
N GLU A 243 -7.65 2.34 -23.38
CA GLU A 243 -6.56 1.52 -23.89
C GLU A 243 -5.83 2.17 -25.06
N ALA A 244 -6.52 3.02 -25.83
CA ALA A 244 -5.95 3.76 -26.94
C ALA A 244 -4.93 4.83 -26.51
N ASN A 245 -4.91 5.22 -25.24
CA ASN A 245 -3.96 6.22 -24.75
C ASN A 245 -2.54 5.68 -24.70
N GLU A 246 -1.58 6.47 -25.19
CA GLU A 246 -0.14 6.15 -25.12
C GLU A 246 0.40 6.26 -23.69
N ALA A 247 0.02 7.33 -22.98
CA ALA A 247 0.47 7.58 -21.61
C ALA A 247 -0.09 6.54 -20.65
N LYS A 248 0.79 5.83 -19.93
CA LYS A 248 0.42 4.74 -18.99
C LYS A 248 -0.57 5.20 -17.92
N ASN A 249 -0.38 6.40 -17.38
CA ASN A 249 -1.27 6.98 -16.36
C ASN A 249 -2.65 7.39 -16.90
N ARG A 250 -2.85 7.39 -18.22
CA ARG A 250 -4.16 7.58 -18.87
C ARG A 250 -4.76 6.28 -19.40
N LYS A 251 -4.12 5.13 -19.19
CA LYS A 251 -4.76 3.84 -19.48
C LYS A 251 -5.74 3.46 -18.35
N PRO A 252 -6.64 2.48 -18.56
CA PRO A 252 -7.41 1.88 -17.49
C PRO A 252 -6.51 1.50 -16.31
N LEU A 253 -7.01 1.74 -15.09
CA LEU A 253 -6.27 1.46 -13.86
C LEU A 253 -5.87 0.00 -13.82
N ARG A 254 -4.59 -0.26 -13.62
CA ARG A 254 -4.03 -1.62 -13.57
C ARG A 254 -2.74 -1.67 -12.78
N PHE A 255 -2.41 -2.87 -12.32
CA PHE A 255 -1.05 -3.18 -11.92
C PHE A 255 -0.47 -4.35 -12.68
N GLY A 256 0.85 -4.37 -12.72
CA GLY A 256 1.65 -5.39 -13.36
C GLY A 256 1.66 -5.30 -14.88
N SER A 257 2.09 -6.38 -15.53
CA SER A 257 2.27 -6.45 -16.97
C SER A 257 2.11 -7.89 -17.45
N LYS A 258 1.64 -8.05 -18.68
CA LYS A 258 1.58 -9.36 -19.35
C LYS A 258 2.93 -9.78 -19.93
N THR A 259 3.85 -8.84 -20.11
CA THR A 259 5.13 -9.03 -20.81
C THR A 259 6.33 -8.82 -19.89
N ASP A 260 6.14 -8.08 -18.80
CA ASP A 260 7.20 -7.68 -17.89
C ASP A 260 6.96 -8.15 -16.48
N VAL A 261 8.05 -8.52 -15.80
CA VAL A 261 8.03 -8.89 -14.39
C VAL A 261 7.89 -7.61 -13.59
N SER A 262 6.64 -7.23 -13.33
CA SER A 262 6.30 -6.04 -12.57
C SER A 262 4.97 -6.26 -11.86
N THR A 263 4.83 -5.65 -10.68
CA THR A 263 3.58 -5.49 -9.93
C THR A 263 3.25 -4.00 -9.74
N SER A 264 3.94 -3.10 -10.42
CA SER A 264 3.75 -1.65 -10.29
C SER A 264 2.39 -1.22 -10.84
N GLY A 265 1.78 -0.24 -10.18
CA GLY A 265 0.50 0.35 -10.60
C GLY A 265 0.69 1.54 -11.52
N ASN A 266 -0.19 1.74 -12.51
CA ASN A 266 -0.13 2.92 -13.38
C ASN A 266 -0.66 4.22 -12.74
N TRP A 267 -1.02 4.18 -11.45
CA TRP A 267 -1.37 5.33 -10.61
C TRP A 267 -0.20 5.86 -9.78
N GLU A 268 0.97 5.20 -9.84
CA GLU A 268 2.17 5.56 -9.06
C GLU A 268 3.09 6.53 -9.85
N SER A 269 2.64 7.01 -11.01
CA SER A 269 3.41 7.78 -12.01
C SER A 269 3.15 9.28 -11.98
#